data_AF-A0AA36MUX0-F1
#
_entry.id   AF-A0AA36MUX0-F1
#
_cell.length_a   1.000
_cell.length_b   1.000
_cell.length_c   1.000
_cell.angle_alpha   90.00
_cell.angle_beta   90.00
_cell.angle_gamma   90.00
#
_symmetry.space_group_name_H-M   'P 1'
#
loop_
_entity.id
_entity.type
_entity.pdbx_description
1 polymer ?
#
loop_
_entity_poly.entity_id
_entity_poly.type
_entity_poly.pdbx_seq_one_letter_code
_entity_poly.pdbx_strand_id
1 'polypeptide(L)'
;MAHSEGGSSSAASAPGEKKGALVNDFTVRGCVLDAMREGLPKATAKKWVHDLSRNFYVQDDASFTKAWYELRQNWEKQSTRKQRKQRRQQDTQEPSAKRVKTQSDLQTVLDCLKAAQEDLQQGVCESLEKAAAVHLSISLGSNAAAVLAALGSQARLEDLPTSPGALRTLLNNAGPPMALKQLTLLVHPDKTQHPRAKEAFQRLAPELRAKMAEL
;
A
#
# COMPACT_ATOMS: atom_id res chain seq x y z
N MET A 1 44.85 41.81 74.92
CA MET A 1 43.82 40.77 75.16
C MET A 1 42.48 41.47 75.00
N ALA A 2 41.87 41.44 73.82
CA ALA A 2 40.82 40.47 73.41
C ALA A 2 39.61 40.60 74.36
N HIS A 3 38.39 40.97 73.97
CA HIS A 3 37.59 40.54 72.84
C HIS A 3 36.58 41.64 72.40
N SER A 4 36.41 41.84 71.09
CA SER A 4 35.26 42.55 70.51
C SER A 4 34.19 41.54 70.14
N GLU A 5 33.01 41.66 70.74
CA GLU A 5 31.82 40.90 70.35
C GLU A 5 31.18 41.59 69.14
N GLY A 6 31.28 40.95 67.98
CA GLY A 6 30.60 41.35 66.76
C GLY A 6 29.13 41.00 66.83
N GLY A 7 28.28 42.02 66.83
CA GLY A 7 26.83 41.90 66.74
C GLY A 7 26.39 41.32 65.39
N SER A 8 25.64 40.22 65.47
CA SER A 8 24.74 39.72 64.45
C SER A 8 23.70 40.75 64.06
N SER A 9 23.57 41.04 62.77
CA SER A 9 22.30 41.50 62.21
C SER A 9 22.11 41.00 60.78
N SER A 10 21.45 39.84 60.71
CA SER A 10 20.39 39.46 59.78
C SER A 10 20.40 40.11 58.38
N ALA A 11 21.11 39.47 57.45
CA ALA A 11 20.75 39.52 56.03
C ALA A 11 19.81 38.36 55.75
N ALA A 12 18.51 38.64 55.74
CA ALA A 12 17.46 37.74 55.29
C ALA A 12 17.72 37.35 53.82
N SER A 13 18.38 36.22 53.62
CA SER A 13 18.40 35.56 52.32
C SER A 13 17.08 34.82 52.17
N ALA A 14 16.17 35.39 51.39
CA ALA A 14 14.97 34.70 50.93
C ALA A 14 15.38 33.34 50.33
N PRO A 15 14.75 32.22 50.72
CA PRO A 15 14.97 30.96 50.02
C PRO A 15 14.40 31.15 48.62
N GLY A 16 15.29 31.23 47.62
CA GLY A 16 14.89 31.17 46.23
C GLY A 16 14.03 29.92 46.06
N GLU A 17 12.74 30.12 45.79
CA GLU A 17 11.82 29.09 45.37
C GLU A 17 12.44 28.40 44.17
N LYS A 18 13.14 27.29 44.44
CA LYS A 18 13.32 26.26 43.44
C LYS A 18 11.91 25.86 43.09
N LYS A 19 11.39 26.36 41.96
CA LYS A 19 10.22 25.78 41.30
C LYS A 19 10.53 24.30 41.16
N GLY A 20 10.11 23.51 42.16
CA GLY A 20 10.22 22.07 42.13
C GLY A 20 9.55 21.66 40.83
N ALA A 21 10.18 20.78 40.08
CA ALA A 21 9.49 20.13 38.97
C ALA A 21 8.15 19.65 39.53
N LEU A 22 7.03 20.16 39.02
CA LEU A 22 5.68 19.83 39.51
C LEU A 22 5.40 18.32 39.39
N VAL A 23 6.21 17.61 38.60
CA VAL A 23 6.17 16.17 38.39
C VAL A 23 7.55 15.59 38.72
N ASN A 24 7.58 14.50 39.49
CA ASN A 24 8.80 13.82 39.84
C ASN A 24 9.42 13.11 38.63
N ASP A 25 10.74 13.27 38.44
CA ASP A 25 11.50 12.62 37.37
C ASP A 25 11.41 11.09 37.38
N PHE A 26 11.17 10.49 38.55
CA PHE A 26 10.96 9.04 38.66
C PHE A 26 9.66 8.60 37.99
N THR A 27 8.57 9.34 38.20
CA THR A 27 7.25 9.08 37.60
C THR A 27 7.33 9.17 36.07
N VAL A 28 7.95 10.24 35.56
CA VAL A 28 8.18 10.41 34.11
C VAL A 28 9.00 9.25 33.54
N ARG A 29 10.09 8.85 34.20
CA ARG A 29 10.94 7.74 33.75
C ARG A 29 10.20 6.41 33.75
N GLY A 30 9.41 6.12 34.78
CA GLY A 30 8.58 4.92 34.86
C GLY A 30 7.63 4.81 33.67
N CYS A 31 6.84 5.86 33.43
CA CYS A 31 5.91 5.93 32.31
C CYS A 31 6.58 5.73 30.93
N VAL A 32 7.77 6.31 30.73
CA VAL A 32 8.54 6.16 29.49
C VAL A 32 9.06 4.73 29.31
N LEU A 33 9.61 4.12 30.36
CA LEU A 33 10.12 2.75 30.30
C LEU A 33 9.00 1.74 30.04
N ASP A 34 7.84 1.92 30.67
CA ASP A 34 6.67 1.07 30.44
C ASP A 34 6.14 1.22 29.00
N ALA A 35 6.09 2.44 28.47
CA ALA A 35 5.68 2.68 27.09
C ALA A 35 6.66 2.07 26.08
N MET A 36 7.97 2.12 26.37
CA MET A 36 8.99 1.50 25.52
C MET A 36 8.90 -0.04 25.55
N ARG A 37 8.58 -0.63 26.70
CA ARG A 37 8.37 -2.10 26.82
C ARG A 37 7.22 -2.58 25.93
N GLU A 38 6.21 -1.74 25.73
CA GLU A 38 5.08 -2.02 24.84
C GLU A 38 5.31 -1.56 23.38
N GLY A 39 6.54 -1.18 23.03
CA GLY A 39 6.92 -0.90 21.64
C GLY A 39 6.65 0.53 21.17
N LEU A 40 6.39 1.47 22.08
CA LEU A 40 6.30 2.88 21.70
C LEU A 40 7.69 3.39 21.24
N PRO A 41 7.80 4.04 20.06
CA PRO A 41 9.07 4.59 19.60
C PRO A 41 9.60 5.67 20.56
N LYS A 42 10.91 5.63 20.85
CA LYS A 42 11.60 6.58 21.76
C LYS A 42 11.35 8.06 21.39
N ALA A 43 11.33 8.36 20.10
CA ALA A 43 11.08 9.72 19.60
C ALA A 43 9.67 10.22 19.98
N THR A 44 8.68 9.34 19.92
CA THR A 44 7.29 9.64 20.29
C THR A 44 7.17 9.87 21.79
N ALA A 45 7.78 8.99 22.61
CA ALA A 45 7.79 9.13 24.06
C ALA A 45 8.44 10.46 24.50
N LYS A 46 9.60 10.80 23.92
CA LYS A 46 10.30 12.07 24.20
C LYS A 46 9.44 13.28 23.85
N LYS A 47 8.72 13.23 22.72
CA LYS A 47 7.79 14.29 22.32
C LYS A 47 6.66 14.44 23.35
N TRP A 48 6.06 13.35 23.81
CA TRP A 48 4.98 13.42 24.80
C TRP A 48 5.43 13.98 26.14
N VAL A 49 6.58 13.56 26.64
CA VAL A 49 7.15 14.13 27.88
C VAL A 49 7.31 15.64 27.73
N HIS A 50 7.84 16.09 26.60
CA HIS A 50 8.00 17.50 26.32
C HIS A 50 6.65 18.25 26.21
N ASP A 51 5.67 17.67 25.52
CA ASP A 51 4.33 18.26 25.36
C ASP A 51 3.60 18.35 26.72
N LEU A 52 3.70 17.31 27.56
CA LEU A 52 3.12 17.29 28.91
C LEU A 52 3.85 18.23 29.87
N SER A 53 5.17 18.38 29.77
CA SER A 53 5.94 19.31 30.60
C SER A 53 5.59 20.78 30.34
N ARG A 54 5.03 21.09 29.17
CA ARG A 54 4.55 22.43 28.78
C ARG A 54 3.05 22.61 29.01
N ASN A 55 2.34 21.55 29.37
CA ASN A 55 0.90 21.59 29.50
C ASN A 55 0.52 22.16 30.86
N PHE A 56 -0.20 23.30 30.85
CA PHE A 56 -0.62 24.00 32.08
C PHE A 56 -1.55 23.16 32.98
N TYR A 57 -2.20 22.14 32.41
CA TYR A 57 -3.11 21.25 33.15
C TYR A 57 -2.40 20.10 33.89
N VAL A 58 -1.09 19.96 33.73
CA VAL A 58 -0.30 18.94 34.44
C VAL A 58 0.39 19.59 35.62
N GLN A 59 -0.11 19.33 36.82
CA GLN A 59 0.33 20.01 38.04
C GLN A 59 0.96 19.08 39.08
N ASP A 60 0.77 17.78 38.94
CA ASP A 60 1.21 16.76 39.88
C ASP A 60 1.45 15.43 39.17
N ASP A 61 2.03 14.48 39.88
CA ASP A 61 2.31 13.13 39.36
C ASP A 61 1.03 12.42 38.89
N ALA A 62 -0.11 12.66 39.56
CA ALA A 62 -1.38 12.04 39.22
C ALA A 62 -1.95 12.58 37.90
N SER A 63 -1.96 13.90 37.70
CA SER A 63 -2.40 14.53 36.44
C SER A 63 -1.46 14.20 35.28
N PHE A 64 -0.14 14.12 35.53
CA PHE A 64 0.82 13.65 34.52
C PHE A 64 0.50 12.22 34.08
N THR A 65 0.34 11.31 35.05
CA THR A 65 0.07 9.90 34.79
C THR A 65 -1.24 9.72 34.02
N LYS A 66 -2.29 10.45 34.40
CA LYS A 66 -3.57 10.43 33.69
C LYS A 66 -3.42 10.91 32.24
N ALA A 67 -2.79 12.06 32.02
CA ALA A 67 -2.58 12.61 30.68
C ALA A 67 -1.69 11.69 29.82
N TRP A 68 -0.69 11.05 30.43
CA TRP A 68 0.15 10.05 29.78
C TRP A 68 -0.65 8.85 29.27
N TYR A 69 -1.52 8.28 30.11
CA TYR A 69 -2.37 7.15 29.72
C TYR A 69 -3.35 7.53 28.60
N GLU A 70 -3.90 8.74 28.60
CA GLU A 70 -4.77 9.22 27.53
C GLU A 70 -4.02 9.32 26.18
N LEU A 71 -2.79 9.86 26.19
CA LEU A 71 -1.94 9.90 24.99
C LEU A 71 -1.61 8.50 24.48
N ARG A 72 -1.29 7.57 25.39
CA ARG A 72 -1.02 6.18 25.07
C ARG A 72 -2.22 5.49 24.40
N GLN A 73 -3.40 5.57 25.00
CA GLN A 73 -4.61 4.96 24.44
C GLN A 73 -4.95 5.54 23.05
N ASN A 74 -4.77 6.85 22.87
CA ASN A 74 -5.00 7.48 21.58
C ASN A 74 -4.00 7.00 20.53
N TRP A 75 -2.73 6.83 20.90
CA TRP A 75 -1.72 6.26 20.02
C TRP A 75 -2.02 4.81 19.65
N GLU A 76 -2.42 3.96 20.60
CA GLU A 76 -2.79 2.57 20.32
C GLU A 76 -3.97 2.49 19.35
N LYS A 77 -5.00 3.32 19.53
CA LYS A 77 -6.13 3.43 18.60
C LYS A 77 -5.66 3.87 17.20
N GLN A 78 -4.79 4.86 17.12
CA GLN A 78 -4.24 5.34 15.85
C GLN A 78 -3.33 4.30 15.18
N SER A 79 -2.49 3.63 15.95
CA SER A 79 -1.58 2.58 15.49
C SER A 79 -2.37 1.40 14.94
N THR A 80 -3.36 0.91 15.69
CA THR A 80 -4.28 -0.15 15.25
C THR A 80 -5.05 0.26 13.99
N ARG A 81 -5.52 1.51 13.91
CA ARG A 81 -6.20 2.02 12.70
C ARG A 81 -5.25 2.10 11.51
N LYS A 82 -4.00 2.54 11.70
CA LYS A 82 -2.97 2.56 10.66
C LYS A 82 -2.62 1.15 10.21
N GLN A 83 -2.45 0.22 11.14
CA GLN A 83 -2.16 -1.18 10.84
C GLN A 83 -3.33 -1.84 10.09
N ARG A 84 -4.58 -1.58 10.50
CA ARG A 84 -5.78 -2.02 9.76
C ARG A 84 -5.85 -1.40 8.36
N LYS A 85 -5.49 -0.13 8.21
CA LYS A 85 -5.44 0.54 6.90
C LYS A 85 -4.34 -0.04 6.03
N GLN A 86 -3.16 -0.32 6.59
CA GLN A 86 -2.05 -0.97 5.88
C GLN A 86 -2.41 -2.40 5.48
N ARG A 87 -3.05 -3.18 6.37
CA ARG A 87 -3.58 -4.52 6.02
C ARG A 87 -4.61 -4.44 4.91
N ARG A 88 -5.57 -3.51 4.97
CA ARG A 88 -6.52 -3.28 3.86
C ARG A 88 -5.84 -2.85 2.57
N GLN A 89 -4.78 -2.05 2.66
CA GLN A 89 -4.00 -1.64 1.49
C GLN A 89 -3.16 -2.79 0.94
N GLN A 90 -2.66 -3.69 1.79
CA GLN A 90 -1.99 -4.94 1.39
C GLN A 90 -2.97 -5.94 0.78
N ASP A 91 -4.17 -6.11 1.36
CA ASP A 91 -5.24 -6.93 0.76
C ASP A 91 -5.74 -6.32 -0.56
N THR A 92 -5.65 -4.99 -0.71
CA THR A 92 -5.91 -4.30 -2.00
C THR A 92 -4.67 -4.32 -2.92
N GLN A 93 -3.50 -4.67 -2.40
CA GLN A 93 -2.22 -4.88 -3.10
C GLN A 93 -1.83 -6.37 -3.16
N GLU A 94 -2.81 -7.29 -3.13
CA GLU A 94 -2.67 -8.41 -4.06
C GLU A 94 -2.46 -7.80 -5.46
N PRO A 95 -1.72 -8.43 -6.38
CA PRO A 95 -1.57 -7.96 -7.75
C PRO A 95 -2.94 -8.08 -8.43
N SER A 96 -3.86 -7.18 -8.08
CA SER A 96 -5.09 -6.95 -8.78
C SER A 96 -4.62 -6.49 -10.14
N ALA A 97 -4.62 -7.43 -11.09
CA ALA A 97 -4.76 -7.14 -12.50
C ALA A 97 -5.65 -5.89 -12.56
N LYS A 98 -5.07 -4.78 -13.03
CA LYS A 98 -5.77 -3.51 -13.14
C LYS A 98 -6.95 -3.83 -14.03
N ARG A 99 -8.11 -4.11 -13.42
CA ARG A 99 -9.35 -4.36 -14.16
C ARG A 99 -9.46 -3.17 -15.10
N VAL A 100 -9.62 -3.48 -16.39
CA VAL A 100 -9.89 -2.53 -17.47
C VAL A 100 -11.07 -1.67 -17.01
N LYS A 101 -10.77 -0.51 -16.41
CA LYS A 101 -11.76 0.33 -15.70
C LYS A 101 -12.02 1.62 -16.47
N THR A 102 -11.08 2.03 -17.30
CA THR A 102 -11.22 3.27 -18.06
C THR A 102 -11.84 2.99 -19.42
N GLN A 103 -12.65 3.93 -19.89
CA GLN A 103 -13.24 3.87 -21.23
C GLN A 103 -12.17 3.78 -22.34
N SER A 104 -11.00 4.39 -22.12
CA SER A 104 -9.84 4.28 -23.01
C SER A 104 -9.29 2.87 -23.09
N ASP A 105 -9.25 2.13 -21.98
CA ASP A 105 -8.78 0.74 -21.99
C ASP A 105 -9.77 -0.15 -22.78
N LEU A 106 -11.09 0.08 -22.64
CA LEU A 106 -12.10 -0.68 -23.39
C LEU A 106 -11.98 -0.46 -24.90
N GLN A 107 -11.75 0.78 -25.33
CA GLN A 107 -11.54 1.07 -26.74
C GLN A 107 -10.27 0.39 -27.25
N THR A 108 -9.19 0.44 -26.47
CA THR A 108 -7.93 -0.23 -26.79
C THR A 108 -8.13 -1.74 -26.97
N VAL A 109 -8.96 -2.38 -26.13
CA VAL A 109 -9.29 -3.80 -26.29
C VAL A 109 -10.01 -4.05 -27.62
N LEU A 110 -11.01 -3.24 -27.96
CA LEU A 110 -11.75 -3.40 -29.23
C LEU A 110 -10.81 -3.26 -30.44
N ASP A 111 -9.93 -2.27 -30.41
CA ASP A 111 -8.96 -2.04 -31.49
C ASP A 111 -7.98 -3.22 -31.61
N CYS A 112 -7.51 -3.78 -30.49
CA CYS A 112 -6.67 -4.97 -30.47
C CYS A 112 -7.38 -6.21 -31.01
N LEU A 113 -8.67 -6.39 -30.70
CA LEU A 113 -9.46 -7.52 -31.19
C LEU A 113 -9.71 -7.42 -32.69
N LYS A 114 -9.95 -6.21 -33.19
CA LYS A 114 -10.08 -5.97 -34.64
C LYS A 114 -8.78 -6.28 -35.37
N ALA A 115 -7.64 -5.80 -34.86
CA ALA A 115 -6.33 -6.12 -35.43
C ALA A 115 -6.05 -7.65 -35.43
N ALA A 116 -6.41 -8.34 -34.35
CA ALA A 116 -6.29 -9.79 -34.26
C ALA A 116 -7.17 -10.53 -35.30
N GLN A 117 -8.36 -9.99 -35.60
CA GLN A 117 -9.24 -10.53 -36.63
C GLN A 117 -8.66 -10.32 -38.03
N GLU A 118 -8.06 -9.16 -38.30
CA GLU A 118 -7.37 -8.87 -39.56
C GLU A 118 -6.16 -9.80 -39.75
N ASP A 119 -5.36 -10.06 -38.71
CA ASP A 119 -4.25 -11.00 -38.77
C ASP A 119 -4.68 -12.43 -39.07
N LEU A 120 -5.83 -12.87 -38.52
CA LEU A 120 -6.39 -14.17 -38.84
C LEU A 120 -6.84 -14.24 -40.30
N GLN A 121 -7.48 -13.18 -40.82
CA GLN A 121 -7.92 -13.11 -42.23
C GLN A 121 -6.74 -13.10 -43.20
N GLN A 122 -5.63 -12.46 -42.82
CA GLN A 122 -4.39 -12.43 -43.61
C GLN A 122 -3.55 -13.72 -43.48
N GLY A 123 -3.92 -14.64 -42.59
CA GLY A 123 -3.17 -15.87 -42.33
C GLY A 123 -1.85 -15.64 -41.56
N VAL A 124 -1.70 -14.49 -40.88
CA VAL A 124 -0.53 -14.17 -40.04
C VAL A 124 -0.49 -15.05 -38.78
N CYS A 125 -1.67 -15.44 -38.29
CA CYS A 125 -1.80 -16.30 -37.12
C CYS A 125 -2.81 -17.42 -37.35
N GLU A 126 -2.54 -18.58 -36.75
CA GLU A 126 -3.39 -19.79 -36.87
C GLU A 126 -4.69 -19.68 -36.08
N SER A 127 -4.76 -18.80 -35.06
CA SER A 127 -5.94 -18.65 -34.23
C SER A 127 -6.14 -17.21 -33.77
N LEU A 128 -7.41 -16.81 -33.68
CA LEU A 128 -7.81 -15.50 -33.15
C LEU A 128 -7.29 -15.31 -31.72
N GLU A 129 -7.33 -16.36 -30.90
CA GLU A 129 -6.88 -16.32 -29.51
C GLU A 129 -5.39 -15.96 -29.41
N LYS A 130 -4.54 -16.58 -30.23
CA LYS A 130 -3.10 -16.28 -30.27
C LYS A 130 -2.85 -14.85 -30.76
N ALA A 131 -3.54 -14.41 -31.81
CA ALA A 131 -3.40 -13.05 -32.33
C ALA A 131 -3.87 -12.00 -31.30
N ALA A 132 -5.02 -12.22 -30.66
CA ALA A 132 -5.54 -11.36 -29.61
C ALA A 132 -4.61 -11.33 -28.39
N ALA A 133 -4.05 -12.48 -28.00
CA ALA A 133 -3.08 -12.56 -26.92
C ALA A 133 -1.87 -11.64 -27.18
N VAL A 134 -1.36 -11.63 -28.41
CA VAL A 134 -0.21 -10.80 -28.78
C VAL A 134 -0.56 -9.31 -28.71
N HIS A 135 -1.61 -8.86 -29.40
CA HIS A 135 -2.01 -7.44 -29.40
C HIS A 135 -2.38 -6.93 -28.01
N LEU A 136 -3.17 -7.71 -27.26
CA LEU A 136 -3.57 -7.33 -25.91
C LEU A 136 -2.36 -7.31 -24.95
N SER A 137 -1.41 -8.25 -25.07
CA SER A 137 -0.22 -8.25 -24.21
C SER A 137 0.67 -7.04 -24.46
N ILE A 138 0.78 -6.58 -25.71
CA ILE A 138 1.55 -5.38 -26.05
C ILE A 138 0.90 -4.13 -25.44
N SER A 139 -0.40 -3.97 -25.65
CA SER A 139 -1.14 -2.77 -25.23
C SER A 139 -1.42 -2.73 -23.72
N LEU A 140 -1.78 -3.87 -23.12
CA LEU A 140 -2.30 -3.95 -21.74
C LEU A 140 -1.39 -4.68 -20.76
N GLY A 141 -0.33 -5.35 -21.23
CA GLY A 141 0.53 -6.19 -20.40
C GLY A 141 -0.20 -7.39 -19.84
N SER A 142 0.02 -7.72 -18.57
CA SER A 142 -0.62 -8.88 -17.91
C SER A 142 -2.14 -8.78 -17.77
N ASN A 143 -2.72 -7.58 -17.88
CA ASN A 143 -4.16 -7.40 -17.85
C ASN A 143 -4.85 -8.07 -19.06
N ALA A 144 -4.09 -8.38 -20.12
CA ALA A 144 -4.56 -9.18 -21.25
C ALA A 144 -5.12 -10.54 -20.83
N ALA A 145 -4.60 -11.14 -19.75
CA ALA A 145 -5.04 -12.45 -19.26
C ALA A 145 -6.51 -12.43 -18.79
N ALA A 146 -6.95 -11.33 -18.17
CA ALA A 146 -8.34 -11.17 -17.74
C ALA A 146 -9.29 -11.01 -18.95
N VAL A 147 -8.86 -10.24 -19.95
CA VAL A 147 -9.63 -10.02 -21.18
C VAL A 147 -9.75 -11.31 -21.98
N LEU A 148 -8.66 -12.06 -22.13
CA LEU A 148 -8.66 -13.35 -22.83
C LEU A 148 -9.48 -14.42 -22.12
N ALA A 149 -9.42 -14.52 -20.79
CA ALA A 149 -10.30 -15.43 -20.05
C ALA A 149 -11.78 -15.13 -20.30
N ALA A 150 -12.12 -13.84 -20.31
CA ALA A 150 -13.47 -13.38 -20.58
C ALA A 150 -13.92 -13.81 -21.98
N LEU A 151 -13.06 -13.61 -22.99
CA LEU A 151 -13.34 -13.99 -24.37
C LEU A 151 -13.39 -15.51 -24.57
N GLY A 152 -12.44 -16.28 -24.04
CA GLY A 152 -12.40 -17.74 -24.21
C GLY A 152 -13.60 -18.46 -23.58
N SER A 153 -14.28 -17.83 -22.63
CA SER A 153 -15.48 -18.39 -21.99
C SER A 153 -16.76 -18.27 -22.84
N GLN A 154 -16.79 -17.34 -23.82
CA GLN A 154 -18.02 -17.02 -24.57
C GLN A 154 -17.84 -16.89 -26.09
N ALA A 155 -16.64 -16.60 -26.57
CA ALA A 155 -16.41 -16.28 -27.97
C ALA A 155 -16.31 -17.56 -28.80
N ARG A 156 -17.42 -17.98 -29.39
CA ARG A 156 -17.36 -18.47 -30.77
C ARG A 156 -16.92 -17.30 -31.64
N LEU A 157 -16.14 -17.59 -32.68
CA LEU A 157 -15.47 -16.61 -33.56
C LEU A 157 -16.42 -15.54 -34.16
N GLU A 158 -17.73 -15.79 -34.12
CA GLU A 158 -18.81 -14.96 -34.68
C GLU A 158 -19.31 -13.86 -33.71
N ASP A 159 -19.11 -14.00 -32.39
CA ASP A 159 -19.72 -13.11 -31.38
C ASP A 159 -18.70 -12.19 -30.70
N LEU A 160 -17.84 -11.52 -31.48
CA LEU A 160 -16.94 -10.52 -30.90
C LEU A 160 -17.72 -9.28 -30.44
N PRO A 161 -17.42 -8.74 -29.24
CA PRO A 161 -18.05 -7.51 -28.78
C PRO A 161 -17.67 -6.35 -29.70
N THR A 162 -18.66 -5.72 -30.32
CA THR A 162 -18.48 -4.55 -31.20
C THR A 162 -18.64 -3.23 -30.45
N SER A 163 -19.14 -3.26 -29.22
CA SER A 163 -19.36 -2.06 -28.40
C SER A 163 -18.64 -2.13 -27.05
N PRO A 164 -18.19 -0.97 -26.51
CA PRO A 164 -17.59 -0.92 -25.17
C PRO A 164 -18.54 -1.40 -24.07
N GLY A 165 -19.85 -1.21 -24.25
CA GLY A 165 -20.88 -1.67 -23.32
C GLY A 165 -20.94 -3.19 -23.24
N ALA A 166 -20.95 -3.87 -24.40
CA ALA A 166 -20.92 -5.33 -24.45
C ALA A 166 -19.65 -5.90 -23.81
N LEU A 167 -18.50 -5.30 -24.12
CA LEU A 167 -17.22 -5.72 -23.58
C LEU A 167 -17.16 -5.58 -22.06
N ARG A 168 -17.71 -4.48 -21.52
CA ARG A 168 -17.78 -4.27 -20.08
C ARG A 168 -18.64 -5.32 -19.39
N THR A 169 -19.79 -5.68 -19.96
CA THR A 169 -20.66 -6.74 -19.42
C THR A 169 -19.94 -8.08 -19.43
N LEU A 170 -19.24 -8.40 -20.51
CA LEU A 170 -18.46 -9.62 -20.67
C LEU A 170 -17.32 -9.71 -19.63
N LEU A 171 -16.57 -8.64 -19.42
CA LEU A 171 -15.52 -8.57 -18.40
C LEU A 171 -16.04 -8.68 -16.96
N ASN A 172 -17.25 -8.17 -16.69
CA ASN A 172 -17.86 -8.25 -15.37
C ASN A 172 -18.36 -9.66 -15.05
N ASN A 173 -18.80 -10.41 -16.06
CA ASN A 173 -19.29 -11.78 -15.94
C ASN A 173 -18.19 -12.83 -16.13
N ALA A 174 -16.97 -12.40 -16.45
CA ALA A 174 -15.84 -13.27 -16.64
C ALA A 174 -15.53 -14.06 -15.36
N GLY A 175 -15.24 -15.35 -15.53
CA GLY A 175 -14.72 -16.20 -14.48
C GLY A 175 -13.33 -15.76 -13.99
N PRO A 176 -12.67 -16.58 -13.15
CA PRO A 176 -11.34 -16.26 -12.66
C PRO A 176 -10.38 -15.96 -13.84
N PRO A 177 -9.53 -14.92 -13.71
CA PRO A 177 -8.65 -14.51 -14.79
C PRO A 177 -7.69 -15.64 -15.16
N MET A 178 -7.36 -15.71 -16.45
CA MET A 178 -6.41 -16.68 -16.99
C MET A 178 -5.08 -16.55 -16.23
N ALA A 179 -4.43 -17.68 -15.95
CA ALA A 179 -3.14 -17.63 -15.28
C ALA A 179 -2.11 -16.96 -16.20
N LEU A 180 -1.25 -16.09 -15.65
CA LEU A 180 -0.18 -15.41 -16.41
C LEU A 180 0.69 -16.39 -17.21
N LYS A 181 0.91 -17.60 -16.68
CA LYS A 181 1.62 -18.69 -17.35
C LYS A 181 0.95 -19.11 -18.66
N GLN A 182 -0.38 -19.21 -18.67
CA GLN A 182 -1.12 -19.58 -19.88
C GLN A 182 -1.08 -18.45 -20.92
N LEU A 183 -1.23 -17.18 -20.50
CA LEU A 183 -1.05 -16.03 -21.41
C LEU A 183 0.35 -16.06 -22.06
N THR A 184 1.38 -16.33 -21.25
CA THR A 184 2.77 -16.42 -21.71
C THR A 184 2.96 -17.52 -22.75
N LEU A 185 2.28 -18.66 -22.60
CA LEU A 185 2.33 -19.75 -23.58
C LEU A 185 1.69 -19.36 -24.92
N LEU A 186 0.61 -18.58 -24.89
CA LEU A 186 -0.06 -18.10 -26.11
C LEU A 186 0.81 -17.12 -26.92
N VAL A 187 1.62 -16.30 -26.25
CA VAL A 187 2.50 -15.31 -26.91
C VAL A 187 3.94 -15.77 -27.08
N HIS A 188 4.27 -17.02 -26.73
CA HIS A 188 5.63 -17.51 -26.81
C HIS A 188 6.11 -17.55 -28.27
N PRO A 189 7.28 -16.97 -28.61
CA PRO A 189 7.75 -16.86 -30.00
C PRO A 189 7.89 -18.21 -30.71
N ASP A 190 8.20 -19.29 -29.96
CA ASP A 190 8.30 -20.64 -30.54
C ASP A 190 6.93 -21.35 -30.73
N LYS A 191 5.84 -20.81 -30.17
CA LYS A 191 4.50 -21.42 -30.20
C LYS A 191 3.48 -20.64 -31.03
N THR A 192 3.78 -19.38 -31.32
CA THR A 192 2.98 -18.53 -32.20
C THR A 192 3.85 -18.02 -33.35
N GLN A 193 3.32 -18.09 -34.56
CA GLN A 193 3.99 -17.58 -35.77
C GLN A 193 3.84 -16.06 -35.93
N HIS A 194 3.17 -15.40 -34.97
CA HIS A 194 2.88 -13.97 -35.08
C HIS A 194 4.17 -13.13 -35.04
N PRO A 195 4.40 -12.20 -35.98
CA PRO A 195 5.65 -11.46 -36.11
C PRO A 195 6.01 -10.63 -34.86
N ARG A 196 4.98 -10.18 -34.13
CA ARG A 196 5.13 -9.40 -32.88
C ARG A 196 5.16 -10.24 -31.59
N ALA A 197 5.20 -11.57 -31.68
CA ALA A 197 5.19 -12.43 -30.49
C ALA A 197 6.35 -12.13 -29.52
N LYS A 198 7.55 -11.87 -30.06
CA LYS A 198 8.73 -11.52 -29.26
C LYS A 198 8.52 -10.23 -28.44
N GLU A 199 7.88 -9.22 -29.03
CA GLU A 199 7.56 -7.95 -28.38
C GLU A 199 6.56 -8.17 -27.24
N ALA A 200 5.46 -8.89 -27.51
CA ALA A 200 4.48 -9.27 -26.50
C ALA A 200 5.10 -10.05 -25.34
N PHE A 201 5.96 -11.03 -25.63
CA PHE A 201 6.64 -11.83 -24.62
C PHE A 201 7.58 -10.98 -23.75
N GLN A 202 8.37 -10.09 -24.36
CA GLN A 202 9.23 -9.16 -23.63
C GLN A 202 8.43 -8.23 -22.72
N ARG A 203 7.22 -7.83 -23.14
CA ARG A 203 6.32 -7.01 -22.33
C ARG A 203 5.87 -7.72 -21.05
N LEU A 204 5.64 -9.03 -21.10
CA LEU A 204 5.21 -9.85 -19.96
C LEU A 204 6.36 -10.31 -19.04
N ALA A 205 7.58 -10.33 -19.55
CA ALA A 205 8.74 -10.88 -18.84
C ALA A 205 8.99 -10.30 -17.42
N PRO A 206 8.84 -8.98 -17.15
CA PRO A 206 9.05 -8.44 -15.81
C PRO A 206 8.10 -9.03 -14.77
N GLU A 207 6.83 -9.16 -15.13
CA GLU A 207 5.79 -9.69 -14.22
C GLU A 207 5.91 -11.20 -14.03
N LEU A 208 6.33 -11.92 -15.06
CA LEU A 208 6.62 -13.35 -14.95
C LEU A 208 7.77 -13.61 -13.98
N ARG A 209 8.86 -12.83 -14.07
CA ARG A 209 9.99 -12.92 -13.13
C ARG A 209 9.58 -12.60 -11.70
N ALA A 210 8.76 -11.56 -11.51
CA ALA A 210 8.25 -11.20 -10.19
C ALA A 210 7.45 -12.36 -9.57
N LYS A 211 6.51 -12.96 -10.32
CA LYS A 211 5.73 -14.12 -9.84
C LYS A 211 6.56 -15.38 -9.60
N MET A 212 7.66 -15.56 -10.31
CA MET A 212 8.55 -16.70 -10.08
C MET A 212 9.42 -16.53 -8.83
N ALA A 213 9.71 -15.29 -8.41
CA ALA A 213 10.49 -15.01 -7.21
C ALA A 213 9.69 -15.14 -5.90
N GLU A 214 8.35 -15.19 -5.99
CA GLU A 214 7.44 -15.36 -4.85
C GLU A 214 7.17 -16.84 -4.51
N LEU A 215 7.64 -17.77 -5.34
CA LEU A 215 7.52 -19.23 -5.16
C LEU A 215 8.79 -19.82 -4.55
#